data_AF-J9VZ52-F1
#
_entry.id   AF-J9VZ52-F1
#
_cell.length_a   1.000
_cell.length_b   1.000
_cell.length_c   1.000
_cell.angle_alpha   90.00
_cell.angle_beta   90.00
_cell.angle_gamma   90.00
#
_symmetry.space_group_name_H-M   'P 1'
#
loop_
_entity.id
_entity.type
_entity.pdbx_description
1 polymer ?
#
loop_
_entity_poly.entity_id
_entity_poly.type
_entity_poly.pdbx_seq_one_letter_code
_entity_poly.pdbx_strand_id
1 'polypeptide(L)'
;MEVRGLVDPLVNWVKEGSDGDWSPSHPTDAQRESILFLCGAFLFILIFWQGKIAYWYTTKRMRNKKTGVIKKVRVWKSVPIPILWPFKILTVLYHELSHAVVGMLTIWWREVMYGKPAQRGRIEFIMVDKYEGGLTQFGGDTKPNYALTLPAGYVGSCLIGCWFLFSGFNAKWSKYGALSLLCVTARASIVCAFVKVKYATIHHWHRVCAWGFRWIFCNKEKARERMDNHFAATRARNEKANYYHDDNEEDGGPTEHDLHVSQDIIIGCSLLVGVLLWAAWNWDDSIYLRFVMLGMGLLSALYAVWDIALDGIKYAEVAESDATLMAEIYNHTIQEYNRLHPHHPKRERGARFYAFIWLFAKVIVMIAVLIGAYFSFRETITQQAIESREFLPAQFHYGPADLREDSKGVSDAVSNTVSGWIDGK
;
A
#
# COMPACT_ATOMS: atom_id res chain seq x y z
N MET A 1 35.70 18.16 -47.25
CA MET A 1 35.11 18.55 -45.96
C MET A 1 33.64 18.16 -46.01
N GLU A 2 33.33 16.96 -45.51
CA GLU A 2 31.95 16.50 -45.39
C GLU A 2 31.21 17.42 -44.43
N VAL A 3 30.11 17.99 -44.91
CA VAL A 3 29.13 18.68 -44.07
C VAL A 3 28.55 17.62 -43.14
N ARG A 4 29.07 17.52 -41.91
CA ARG A 4 28.35 16.91 -40.79
C ARG A 4 27.04 17.69 -40.68
N GLY A 5 25.99 17.17 -41.30
CA GLY A 5 24.65 17.72 -41.17
C GLY A 5 24.35 17.84 -39.69
N LEU A 6 24.12 19.07 -39.22
CA LEU A 6 23.44 19.31 -37.95
C LEU A 6 22.06 18.65 -38.10
N VAL A 7 21.96 17.39 -37.68
CA VAL A 7 20.67 16.72 -37.56
C VAL A 7 19.90 17.48 -36.48
N ASP A 8 18.74 18.00 -36.86
CA ASP A 8 17.92 18.84 -36.00
C ASP A 8 17.57 18.08 -34.69
N PRO A 9 17.84 18.66 -33.51
CA PRO A 9 17.49 18.08 -32.22
C PRO A 9 16.04 17.60 -32.13
N LEU A 10 15.10 18.28 -32.79
CA LEU A 10 13.69 17.87 -32.82
C LEU A 10 13.49 16.55 -33.58
N VAL A 11 14.20 16.37 -34.70
CA VAL A 11 14.12 15.14 -35.51
C VAL A 11 14.66 13.94 -34.75
N ASN A 12 15.74 14.13 -33.98
CA ASN A 12 16.29 13.08 -33.14
C ASN A 12 15.34 12.71 -31.99
N TRP A 13 14.74 13.72 -31.34
CA TRP A 13 13.79 13.52 -30.26
C TRP A 13 12.48 12.84 -30.72
N VAL A 14 11.95 13.23 -31.88
CA VAL A 14 10.75 12.59 -32.47
C VAL A 14 11.02 11.13 -32.85
N LYS A 15 12.24 10.82 -33.31
CA LYS A 15 12.64 9.46 -33.68
C LYS A 15 13.16 8.64 -32.50
N GLU A 16 13.31 9.24 -31.33
CA GLU A 16 13.79 8.55 -30.13
C GLU A 16 12.84 7.40 -29.79
N GLY A 17 13.40 6.19 -29.67
CA GLY A 17 12.65 4.97 -29.35
C GLY A 17 11.78 4.40 -30.49
N SER A 18 11.74 5.05 -31.66
CA SER A 18 10.99 4.59 -32.85
C SER A 18 11.83 3.65 -33.73
N ASP A 19 12.34 2.56 -33.15
CA ASP A 19 13.26 1.62 -33.83
C ASP A 19 12.56 0.63 -34.80
N GLY A 20 11.24 0.73 -34.97
CA GLY A 20 10.45 -0.12 -35.87
C GLY A 20 9.00 -0.27 -35.44
N ASP A 21 8.22 -1.05 -36.21
CA ASP A 21 6.84 -1.37 -35.86
C ASP A 21 6.78 -2.21 -34.58
N TRP A 22 5.85 -1.88 -33.70
CA TRP A 22 5.64 -2.62 -32.47
C TRP A 22 5.26 -4.08 -32.75
N SER A 23 5.92 -5.01 -32.05
CA SER A 23 5.52 -6.42 -32.01
C SER A 23 5.69 -6.98 -30.60
N PRO A 24 5.02 -8.08 -30.22
CA PRO A 24 5.17 -8.66 -28.89
C PRO A 24 6.62 -9.01 -28.52
N SER A 25 7.46 -9.32 -29.51
CA SER A 25 8.90 -9.57 -29.36
C SER A 25 9.77 -8.31 -29.48
N HIS A 26 9.21 -7.20 -29.94
CA HIS A 26 9.87 -5.90 -30.08
C HIS A 26 9.06 -4.81 -29.37
N PRO A 27 9.14 -4.76 -28.02
CA PRO A 27 8.46 -3.75 -27.22
C PRO A 27 8.97 -2.34 -27.50
N THR A 28 8.14 -1.32 -27.26
CA THR A 28 8.59 0.09 -27.33
C THR A 28 9.62 0.42 -26.24
N ASP A 29 10.37 1.50 -26.43
CA ASP A 29 11.25 2.09 -25.41
C ASP A 29 10.55 2.25 -24.04
N ALA A 30 9.35 2.83 -24.02
CA ALA A 30 8.55 3.04 -22.82
C ALA A 30 8.21 1.71 -22.11
N GLN A 31 7.84 0.68 -22.88
CA GLN A 31 7.58 -0.66 -22.34
C GLN A 31 8.85 -1.31 -21.79
N ARG A 32 9.98 -1.20 -22.51
CA ARG A 32 11.28 -1.74 -22.07
C ARG A 32 11.70 -1.12 -20.75
N GLU A 33 11.61 0.20 -20.61
CA GLU A 33 11.90 0.90 -19.36
C GLU A 33 10.97 0.48 -18.22
N SER A 34 9.66 0.35 -18.50
CA SER A 34 8.69 -0.08 -17.48
C SER A 34 9.00 -1.48 -16.96
N ILE A 35 9.36 -2.41 -17.85
CA ILE A 35 9.72 -3.79 -17.49
C ILE A 35 11.02 -3.82 -16.69
N LEU A 36 12.06 -3.11 -17.15
CA LEU A 36 13.33 -3.02 -16.43
C LEU A 36 13.14 -2.41 -15.03
N PHE A 37 12.33 -1.36 -14.94
CA PHE A 37 11.95 -0.75 -13.67
C PHE A 37 11.21 -1.74 -12.76
N LEU A 38 10.22 -2.47 -13.27
CA LEU A 38 9.49 -3.47 -12.48
C LEU A 38 10.42 -4.58 -11.95
N CYS A 39 11.35 -5.08 -12.75
CA CYS A 39 12.35 -6.04 -12.32
C CYS A 39 13.27 -5.47 -11.22
N GLY A 40 13.77 -4.24 -11.41
CA GLY A 40 14.59 -3.54 -10.43
C GLY A 40 13.83 -3.24 -9.13
N ALA A 41 12.60 -2.76 -9.24
CA ALA A 41 11.71 -2.47 -8.12
C ALA A 41 11.35 -3.75 -7.35
N PHE A 42 11.12 -4.87 -8.03
CA PHE A 42 10.90 -6.17 -7.38
C PHE A 42 12.09 -6.57 -6.51
N LEU A 43 13.31 -6.50 -7.05
CA LEU A 43 14.54 -6.79 -6.29
C LEU A 43 14.72 -5.82 -5.12
N PHE A 44 14.49 -4.52 -5.35
CA PHE A 44 14.57 -3.51 -4.32
C PHE A 44 13.57 -3.80 -3.17
N ILE A 45 12.33 -4.12 -3.51
CA ILE A 45 11.29 -4.45 -2.54
C ILE A 45 11.68 -5.69 -1.74
N LEU A 46 12.22 -6.73 -2.37
CA LEU A 46 12.69 -7.93 -1.66
C LEU A 46 13.84 -7.65 -0.68
N ILE A 47 14.82 -6.83 -1.09
CA ILE A 47 15.97 -6.46 -0.26
C ILE A 47 15.52 -5.64 0.95
N PHE A 48 14.65 -4.65 0.73
CA PHE A 48 14.21 -3.72 1.76
C PHE A 48 12.92 -4.16 2.46
N TRP A 49 12.40 -5.35 2.17
CA TRP A 49 11.11 -5.83 2.70
C TRP A 49 11.06 -5.80 4.23
N GLN A 50 12.12 -6.28 4.89
CA GLN A 50 12.17 -6.34 6.36
C GLN A 50 12.42 -4.96 7.00
N GLY A 51 12.76 -3.93 6.21
CA GLY A 51 13.12 -2.59 6.70
C GLY A 51 14.33 -2.60 7.64
N LYS A 52 15.14 -3.67 7.62
CA LYS A 52 16.25 -3.92 8.54
C LYS A 52 17.37 -4.62 7.78
N ILE A 53 18.55 -4.03 7.77
CA ILE A 53 19.75 -4.65 7.19
C ILE A 53 20.55 -5.28 8.31
N ALA A 54 20.67 -6.60 8.29
CA ALA A 54 21.52 -7.34 9.22
C ALA A 54 23.00 -7.12 8.88
N TYR A 55 23.80 -6.73 9.87
CA TYR A 55 25.23 -6.47 9.66
C TYR A 55 26.15 -7.38 10.50
N TRP A 56 25.64 -7.90 11.62
CA TRP A 56 26.40 -8.77 12.50
C TRP A 56 25.49 -9.77 13.21
N TYR A 57 26.02 -10.91 13.65
CA TYR A 57 25.29 -11.83 14.51
C TYR A 57 25.97 -11.98 15.86
N THR A 58 25.17 -12.01 16.92
CA THR A 58 25.64 -12.39 18.26
C THR A 58 24.95 -13.68 18.69
N THR A 59 25.61 -14.47 19.52
CA THR A 59 24.99 -15.68 20.10
C THR A 59 24.42 -15.33 21.46
N LYS A 60 23.11 -15.45 21.65
CA LYS A 60 22.46 -15.32 22.96
C LYS A 60 22.01 -16.70 23.45
N ARG A 61 22.14 -16.95 24.76
CA ARG A 61 21.55 -18.12 25.40
C ARG A 61 20.11 -17.74 25.78
N MET A 62 19.13 -18.35 25.12
CA MET A 62 17.71 -18.15 25.38
C MET A 62 17.20 -19.36 26.17
N ARG A 63 16.55 -19.12 27.30
CA ARG A 63 15.88 -20.17 28.08
C ARG A 63 14.42 -20.22 27.66
N ASN A 64 13.93 -21.40 27.26
CA ASN A 64 12.52 -21.59 26.98
C ASN A 64 11.74 -21.54 28.31
N LYS A 65 10.78 -20.61 28.45
CA LYS A 65 9.98 -20.41 29.67
C LYS A 65 9.19 -21.68 30.06
N LYS A 66 8.74 -22.50 29.09
CA LYS A 66 7.90 -23.69 29.34
C LYS A 66 8.70 -24.96 29.62
N THR A 67 9.83 -25.16 28.94
CA THR A 67 10.61 -26.42 29.02
C THR A 67 11.92 -26.28 29.80
N GLY A 68 12.32 -25.07 30.19
CA GLY A 68 13.55 -24.80 30.94
C GLY A 68 14.85 -24.98 30.14
N VAL A 69 14.78 -25.54 28.92
CA VAL A 69 15.93 -25.82 28.06
C VAL A 69 16.61 -24.52 27.60
N ILE A 70 17.93 -24.46 27.77
CA ILE A 70 18.77 -23.35 27.31
C ILE A 70 19.24 -23.66 25.88
N LYS A 71 18.76 -22.88 24.90
CA LYS A 71 19.25 -22.95 23.51
C LYS A 71 20.12 -21.73 23.19
N LYS A 72 21.25 -21.96 22.52
CA LYS A 72 22.02 -20.88 21.90
C LYS A 72 21.31 -20.48 20.62
N VAL A 73 20.79 -19.26 20.57
CA VAL A 73 20.11 -18.69 19.41
C VAL A 73 20.98 -17.59 18.82
N ARG A 74 21.18 -17.62 17.49
CA ARG A 74 21.83 -16.51 16.78
C ARG A 74 20.84 -15.36 16.68
N VAL A 75 21.26 -14.20 17.17
CA VAL A 75 20.49 -12.95 17.09
C VAL A 75 21.24 -12.00 16.18
N TRP A 76 20.59 -11.62 15.08
CA TRP A 76 21.13 -10.67 14.12
C TRP A 76 20.99 -9.25 14.67
N LYS A 77 22.11 -8.52 14.72
CA LYS A 77 22.08 -7.07 14.87
C LYS A 77 21.75 -6.46 13.52
N SER A 78 20.78 -5.56 13.51
CA SER A 78 20.29 -4.92 12.30
C SER A 78 20.25 -3.41 12.44
N VAL A 79 20.43 -2.70 11.32
CA VAL A 79 20.19 -1.26 11.20
C VAL A 79 18.80 -1.06 10.61
N PRO A 80 17.90 -0.29 11.26
CA PRO A 80 16.59 -0.01 10.72
C PRO A 80 16.69 0.98 9.54
N ILE A 81 16.21 0.56 8.37
CA ILE A 81 16.12 1.37 7.16
C ILE A 81 14.70 1.19 6.58
N PRO A 82 13.68 1.81 7.20
CA PRO A 82 12.27 1.55 6.87
C PRO A 82 11.80 2.39 5.67
N ILE A 83 12.51 2.34 4.54
CA ILE A 83 12.18 3.14 3.34
C ILE A 83 10.78 2.81 2.80
N LEU A 84 10.41 1.52 2.81
CA LEU A 84 9.13 1.05 2.31
C LEU A 84 7.98 1.22 3.31
N TRP A 85 8.28 1.52 4.57
CA TRP A 85 7.29 1.50 5.65
C TRP A 85 6.14 2.48 5.45
N PRO A 86 6.36 3.75 5.03
CA PRO A 86 5.25 4.67 4.76
C PRO A 86 4.26 4.14 3.73
N PHE A 87 4.76 3.50 2.68
CA PHE A 87 3.94 2.93 1.61
C PHE A 87 3.20 1.67 2.06
N LYS A 88 3.87 0.80 2.82
CA LYS A 88 3.24 -0.41 3.38
C LYS A 88 2.08 -0.09 4.30
N ILE A 89 2.24 0.89 5.20
CA ILE A 89 1.16 1.32 6.10
C ILE A 89 -0.06 1.82 5.31
N LEU A 90 0.15 2.54 4.20
CA LEU A 90 -0.95 2.94 3.33
C LEU A 90 -1.61 1.75 2.63
N THR A 91 -0.83 0.75 2.21
CA THR A 91 -1.40 -0.49 1.65
C THR A 91 -2.25 -1.24 2.67
N VAL A 92 -1.78 -1.38 3.92
CA VAL A 92 -2.57 -1.98 5.01
C VAL A 92 -3.84 -1.16 5.27
N LEU A 93 -3.74 0.17 5.27
CA LEU A 93 -4.90 1.04 5.39
C LEU A 93 -5.95 0.77 4.30
N TYR A 94 -5.52 0.56 3.05
CA TYR A 94 -6.45 0.24 1.95
C TYR A 94 -7.05 -1.17 2.08
N HIS A 95 -6.30 -2.12 2.62
CA HIS A 95 -6.81 -3.46 2.95
C HIS A 95 -7.93 -3.37 4.00
N GLU A 96 -7.67 -2.71 5.12
CA GLU A 96 -8.66 -2.51 6.18
C GLU A 96 -9.88 -1.71 5.72
N LEU A 97 -9.65 -0.68 4.91
CA LEU A 97 -10.75 0.09 4.32
C LEU A 97 -11.63 -0.79 3.42
N SER A 98 -11.06 -1.79 2.75
CA SER A 98 -11.82 -2.69 1.89
C SER A 98 -12.72 -3.62 2.70
N HIS A 99 -12.26 -4.11 3.86
CA HIS A 99 -13.13 -4.78 4.83
C HIS A 99 -14.26 -3.86 5.28
N ALA A 100 -13.93 -2.64 5.69
CA ALA A 100 -14.90 -1.65 6.14
C ALA A 100 -16.01 -1.37 5.11
N VAL A 101 -15.63 -1.16 3.84
CA VAL A 101 -16.56 -0.87 2.74
C VAL A 101 -17.49 -2.05 2.49
N VAL A 102 -16.95 -3.26 2.29
CA VAL A 102 -17.78 -4.44 1.99
C VAL A 102 -18.62 -4.83 3.20
N GLY A 103 -18.06 -4.75 4.40
CA GLY A 103 -18.78 -4.99 5.65
C GLY A 103 -20.00 -4.08 5.77
N MET A 104 -19.83 -2.76 5.59
CA MET A 104 -20.95 -1.82 5.63
C MET A 104 -21.97 -2.03 4.52
N LEU A 105 -21.54 -2.36 3.30
CA LEU A 105 -22.46 -2.69 2.21
C LEU A 105 -23.30 -3.94 2.52
N THR A 106 -22.70 -4.97 3.14
CA THR A 106 -23.44 -6.18 3.51
C THR A 106 -24.39 -5.96 4.68
N ILE A 107 -24.02 -5.11 5.64
CA ILE A 107 -24.91 -4.67 6.73
C ILE A 107 -26.08 -3.91 6.11
N TRP A 108 -25.81 -2.90 5.28
CA TRP A 108 -26.85 -2.08 4.65
C TRP A 108 -27.81 -2.93 3.80
N TRP A 109 -27.28 -3.86 3.00
CA TRP A 109 -28.10 -4.79 2.22
C TRP A 109 -29.03 -5.62 3.11
N ARG A 110 -28.53 -6.17 4.24
CA ARG A 110 -29.36 -6.93 5.18
C ARG A 110 -30.41 -6.06 5.87
N GLU A 111 -30.06 -4.84 6.24
CA GLU A 111 -31.00 -3.89 6.84
C GLU A 111 -32.13 -3.53 5.87
N VAL A 112 -31.83 -3.33 4.58
CA VAL A 112 -32.81 -3.08 3.54
C VAL A 112 -33.70 -4.30 3.29
N MET A 113 -33.14 -5.51 3.30
CA MET A 113 -33.87 -6.74 2.96
C MET A 113 -34.69 -7.33 4.12
N TYR A 114 -34.21 -7.23 5.37
CA TYR A 114 -34.79 -7.94 6.53
C TYR A 114 -35.33 -7.03 7.65
N GLY A 115 -35.20 -5.72 7.50
CA GLY A 115 -35.93 -4.69 8.25
C GLY A 115 -36.19 -4.94 9.75
N LYS A 116 -35.28 -4.51 10.63
CA LYS A 116 -35.65 -4.05 11.98
C LYS A 116 -34.80 -2.83 12.38
N PRO A 117 -35.42 -1.69 12.73
CA PRO A 117 -34.71 -0.53 13.22
C PRO A 117 -34.68 -0.57 14.76
N ALA A 118 -33.49 -0.79 15.32
CA ALA A 118 -33.23 -0.36 16.70
C ALA A 118 -31.78 0.09 16.85
N GLN A 119 -30.82 -0.68 16.32
CA GLN A 119 -29.40 -0.27 16.28
C GLN A 119 -28.76 -0.69 14.95
N ARG A 120 -28.29 0.29 14.19
CA ARG A 120 -27.57 0.02 12.93
C ARG A 120 -26.24 -0.64 13.22
N GLY A 121 -25.88 -1.61 12.37
CA GLY A 121 -24.51 -2.09 12.32
C GLY A 121 -23.58 -0.94 11.94
N ARG A 122 -22.48 -0.78 12.67
CA ARG A 122 -21.51 0.29 12.42
C ARG A 122 -20.10 -0.23 12.56
N ILE A 123 -19.16 0.48 11.95
CA ILE A 123 -17.73 0.27 12.19
C ILE A 123 -17.42 0.87 13.56
N GLU A 124 -16.87 0.07 14.48
CA GLU A 124 -16.47 0.56 15.80
C GLU A 124 -15.12 1.24 15.76
N PHE A 125 -14.17 0.59 15.10
CA PHE A 125 -12.85 1.14 14.84
C PHE A 125 -12.22 0.48 13.62
N ILE A 126 -11.32 1.20 12.97
CA ILE A 126 -10.38 0.67 11.98
C ILE A 126 -9.00 0.90 12.57
N MET A 127 -8.28 -0.19 12.79
CA MET A 127 -6.93 -0.20 13.33
C MET A 127 -5.95 -0.54 12.22
N VAL A 128 -4.88 0.23 12.14
CA VAL A 128 -3.67 -0.15 11.42
C VAL A 128 -2.57 -0.22 12.47
N ASP A 129 -1.78 -1.28 12.55
CA ASP A 129 -0.68 -1.44 13.50
C ASP A 129 0.64 -0.91 12.89
N LYS A 130 1.48 -0.33 13.74
CA LYS A 130 2.86 0.04 13.42
C LYS A 130 3.67 -1.13 12.87
N TYR A 131 3.34 -2.35 13.26
CA TYR A 131 3.99 -3.59 12.81
C TYR A 131 3.40 -4.17 11.52
N GLU A 132 2.74 -3.34 10.70
CA GLU A 132 2.22 -3.72 9.38
C GLU A 132 0.98 -4.65 9.47
N GLY A 133 0.33 -4.75 10.63
CA GLY A 133 -0.96 -5.43 10.78
C GLY A 133 -2.16 -4.48 10.68
N GLY A 134 -3.38 -5.01 10.66
CA GLY A 134 -4.61 -4.22 10.70
C GLY A 134 -5.76 -5.01 11.33
N LEU A 135 -6.78 -4.29 11.81
CA LEU A 135 -8.02 -4.89 12.31
C LEU A 135 -9.20 -3.94 12.09
N THR A 136 -10.22 -4.43 11.41
CA THR A 136 -11.50 -3.72 11.24
C THR A 136 -12.58 -4.38 12.08
N GLN A 137 -13.02 -3.67 13.13
CA GLN A 137 -14.06 -4.16 14.03
C GLN A 137 -15.43 -3.58 13.69
N PHE A 138 -16.42 -4.48 13.56
CA PHE A 138 -17.83 -4.11 13.40
C PHE A 138 -18.56 -4.30 14.72
N GLY A 139 -19.49 -3.40 15.03
CA GLY A 139 -20.34 -3.45 16.20
C GLY A 139 -21.79 -3.11 15.89
N GLY A 140 -22.63 -3.18 16.92
CA GLY A 140 -24.09 -3.10 16.81
C GLY A 140 -24.73 -4.48 16.60
N ASP A 141 -26.05 -4.49 16.48
CA ASP A 141 -26.86 -5.73 16.47
C ASP A 141 -26.76 -6.48 15.13
N THR A 142 -26.58 -5.75 14.02
CA THR A 142 -26.48 -6.35 12.68
C THR A 142 -25.02 -6.63 12.33
N LYS A 143 -24.65 -7.91 12.33
CA LYS A 143 -23.31 -8.37 11.92
C LYS A 143 -23.17 -8.37 10.38
N PRO A 144 -21.97 -8.03 9.85
CA PRO A 144 -21.70 -8.10 8.42
C PRO A 144 -21.66 -9.55 7.93
N ASN A 145 -21.74 -9.73 6.62
CA ASN A 145 -21.50 -11.04 6.02
C ASN A 145 -19.99 -11.29 5.95
N TYR A 146 -19.45 -12.01 6.93
CA TYR A 146 -18.02 -12.30 7.01
C TYR A 146 -17.49 -13.13 5.83
N ALA A 147 -18.32 -13.94 5.16
CA ALA A 147 -17.91 -14.67 3.96
C ALA A 147 -17.52 -13.74 2.79
N LEU A 148 -18.08 -12.52 2.75
CA LEU A 148 -17.74 -11.50 1.75
C LEU A 148 -16.79 -10.44 2.31
N THR A 149 -16.87 -10.16 3.61
CA THR A 149 -16.08 -9.11 4.26
C THR A 149 -14.63 -9.52 4.42
N LEU A 150 -14.34 -10.76 4.84
CA LEU A 150 -12.96 -11.24 5.00
C LEU A 150 -12.15 -11.29 3.68
N PRO A 151 -12.68 -11.80 2.55
CA PRO A 151 -11.91 -11.72 1.31
C PRO A 151 -11.81 -10.29 0.75
N ALA A 152 -12.61 -9.34 1.22
CA ALA A 152 -12.61 -7.98 0.71
C ALA A 152 -11.28 -7.26 0.93
N GLY A 153 -10.61 -7.47 2.06
CA GLY A 153 -9.28 -6.89 2.32
C GLY A 153 -8.27 -7.34 1.26
N TYR A 154 -8.17 -8.66 1.08
CA TYR A 154 -7.32 -9.28 0.07
C TYR A 154 -7.61 -8.82 -1.36
N VAL A 155 -8.90 -8.74 -1.72
CA VAL A 155 -9.32 -8.36 -3.08
C VAL A 155 -9.10 -6.87 -3.30
N GLY A 156 -9.52 -6.02 -2.37
CA GLY A 156 -9.45 -4.57 -2.52
C GLY A 156 -8.02 -4.05 -2.61
N SER A 157 -7.12 -4.50 -1.74
CA SER A 157 -5.69 -4.14 -1.79
C SER A 157 -5.01 -4.61 -3.09
N CYS A 158 -5.39 -5.79 -3.59
CA CYS A 158 -4.90 -6.32 -4.86
C CYS A 158 -5.43 -5.52 -6.06
N LEU A 159 -6.72 -5.18 -6.09
CA LEU A 159 -7.33 -4.39 -7.16
C LEU A 159 -6.74 -2.98 -7.24
N ILE A 160 -6.53 -2.33 -6.10
CA ILE A 160 -5.88 -1.01 -6.03
C ILE A 160 -4.44 -1.11 -6.56
N GLY A 161 -3.69 -2.13 -6.14
CA GLY A 161 -2.34 -2.39 -6.65
C GLY A 161 -2.31 -2.65 -8.16
N CYS A 162 -3.25 -3.45 -8.66
CA CYS A 162 -3.41 -3.74 -10.09
C CYS A 162 -3.78 -2.50 -10.91
N TRP A 163 -4.65 -1.64 -10.38
CA TRP A 163 -4.98 -0.36 -11.02
C TRP A 163 -3.74 0.52 -11.17
N PHE A 164 -2.89 0.60 -10.14
CA PHE A 164 -1.63 1.35 -10.22
C PHE A 164 -0.62 0.71 -11.16
N LEU A 165 -0.50 -0.62 -11.17
CA LEU A 165 0.32 -1.34 -12.14
C LEU A 165 -0.13 -1.06 -13.58
N PHE A 166 -1.42 -1.12 -13.87
CA PHE A 166 -1.96 -0.83 -15.19
C PHE A 166 -1.72 0.62 -15.61
N SER A 167 -2.12 1.57 -14.75
CA SER A 167 -1.98 2.99 -15.04
C SER A 167 -0.52 3.45 -15.18
N GLY A 168 0.42 2.75 -14.53
CA GLY A 168 1.85 3.06 -14.56
C GLY A 168 2.56 2.80 -15.89
N PHE A 169 1.95 2.09 -16.84
CA PHE A 169 2.58 1.83 -18.14
C PHE A 169 2.55 3.04 -19.09
N ASN A 170 1.67 4.01 -18.86
CA ASN A 170 1.51 5.20 -19.70
C ASN A 170 1.45 6.49 -18.85
N ALA A 171 2.09 7.57 -19.30
CA ALA A 171 2.19 8.83 -18.56
C ALA A 171 0.83 9.49 -18.28
N LYS A 172 -0.04 9.57 -19.30
CA LYS A 172 -1.40 10.12 -19.17
C LYS A 172 -2.24 9.28 -18.21
N TRP A 173 -2.15 7.95 -18.33
CA TRP A 173 -2.86 7.05 -17.41
C TRP A 173 -2.33 7.13 -15.97
N SER A 174 -1.03 7.37 -15.81
CA SER A 174 -0.41 7.56 -14.50
C SER A 174 -0.93 8.80 -13.79
N LYS A 175 -1.33 9.85 -14.52
CA LYS A 175 -2.03 11.02 -13.96
C LYS A 175 -3.38 10.64 -13.36
N TYR A 176 -4.18 9.84 -14.08
CA TYR A 176 -5.43 9.30 -13.53
C TYR A 176 -5.17 8.37 -12.34
N GLY A 177 -4.13 7.54 -12.39
CA GLY A 177 -3.68 6.70 -11.30
C GLY A 177 -3.37 7.50 -10.02
N ALA A 178 -2.59 8.57 -10.16
CA ALA A 178 -2.21 9.44 -9.06
C ALA A 178 -3.42 10.21 -8.46
N LEU A 179 -4.33 10.70 -9.31
CA LEU A 179 -5.58 11.32 -8.83
C LEU A 179 -6.47 10.32 -8.07
N SER A 180 -6.58 9.09 -8.57
CA SER A 180 -7.31 8.01 -7.89
C SER A 180 -6.68 7.69 -6.53
N LEU A 181 -5.35 7.62 -6.45
CA LEU A 181 -4.64 7.43 -5.19
C LEU A 181 -4.94 8.57 -4.21
N LEU A 182 -4.78 9.83 -4.61
CA LEU A 182 -5.08 10.98 -3.76
C LEU A 182 -6.52 10.96 -3.26
N CYS A 183 -7.49 10.63 -4.12
CA CYS A 183 -8.90 10.51 -3.75
C CYS A 183 -9.13 9.38 -2.73
N VAL A 184 -8.57 8.19 -2.96
CA VAL A 184 -8.71 7.04 -2.05
C VAL A 184 -8.07 7.35 -0.70
N THR A 185 -6.86 7.92 -0.68
CA THR A 185 -6.16 8.29 0.54
C THR A 185 -6.91 9.38 1.32
N ALA A 186 -7.45 10.40 0.64
CA ALA A 186 -8.24 11.45 1.27
C ALA A 186 -9.51 10.87 1.91
N ARG A 187 -10.24 10.01 1.19
CA ARG A 187 -11.43 9.32 1.72
C ARG A 187 -11.07 8.43 2.91
N ALA A 188 -9.99 7.64 2.82
CA ALA A 188 -9.52 6.81 3.91
C ALA A 188 -9.23 7.64 5.17
N SER A 189 -8.52 8.76 4.99
CA SER A 189 -8.18 9.68 6.09
C SER A 189 -9.42 10.30 6.73
N ILE A 190 -10.43 10.66 5.93
CA ILE A 190 -11.70 11.17 6.42
C ILE A 190 -12.48 10.08 7.18
N VAL A 191 -12.56 8.87 6.65
CA VAL A 191 -13.24 7.75 7.32
C VAL A 191 -12.58 7.44 8.66
N CYS A 192 -11.25 7.37 8.71
CA CYS A 192 -10.50 7.21 9.96
C CYS A 192 -10.76 8.37 10.94
N ALA A 193 -10.94 9.60 10.44
CA ALA A 193 -11.29 10.76 11.27
C ALA A 193 -12.65 10.61 11.99
N PHE A 194 -13.60 9.89 11.39
CA PHE A 194 -14.94 9.70 11.96
C PHE A 194 -15.05 8.49 12.89
N VAL A 195 -14.11 7.55 12.85
CA VAL A 195 -14.23 6.20 13.45
C VAL A 195 -13.50 6.09 14.82
N LYS A 196 -13.47 7.19 15.59
CA LYS A 196 -12.61 7.46 16.77
C LYS A 196 -11.16 7.71 16.41
N VAL A 197 -10.74 8.96 16.57
CA VAL A 197 -9.38 9.39 16.23
C VAL A 197 -8.39 9.14 17.35
N LYS A 198 -7.26 8.50 17.02
CA LYS A 198 -6.04 8.54 17.82
C LYS A 198 -5.08 9.59 17.25
N TYR A 199 -4.84 10.66 17.99
CA TYR A 199 -3.82 11.66 17.68
C TYR A 199 -2.54 11.35 18.48
N ALA A 200 -1.48 10.87 17.82
CA ALA A 200 -0.20 10.59 18.48
C ALA A 200 0.44 11.88 19.01
N THR A 201 0.24 12.99 18.30
CA THR A 201 0.70 14.32 18.71
C THR A 201 0.14 14.71 20.08
N ILE A 202 -1.14 14.43 20.34
CA ILE A 202 -1.78 14.69 21.64
C ILE A 202 -1.22 13.76 22.72
N HIS A 203 -1.12 12.44 22.43
CA HIS A 203 -0.66 11.46 23.42
C HIS A 203 0.84 11.58 23.78
N HIS A 204 1.66 12.01 22.83
CA HIS A 204 3.10 12.23 23.03
C HIS A 204 3.45 13.71 23.24
N TRP A 205 2.47 14.61 23.36
CA TRP A 205 2.70 16.04 23.55
C TRP A 205 3.66 16.32 24.70
N HIS A 206 3.42 15.69 25.85
CA HIS A 206 4.28 15.80 27.03
C HIS A 206 5.72 15.34 26.77
N ARG A 207 5.89 14.27 25.98
CA ARG A 207 7.21 13.76 25.56
C ARG A 207 7.90 14.68 24.56
N VAL A 208 7.15 15.26 23.62
CA VAL A 208 7.66 16.25 22.65
C VAL A 208 8.07 17.54 23.37
N CYS A 209 7.25 18.03 24.29
CA CYS A 209 7.60 19.15 25.16
C CYS A 209 8.83 18.85 26.02
N ALA A 210 8.94 17.65 26.60
CA ALA A 210 10.11 17.24 27.36
C ALA A 210 11.39 17.25 26.49
N TRP A 211 11.30 16.75 25.26
CA TRP A 211 12.38 16.82 24.30
C TRP A 211 12.74 18.27 23.96
N GLY A 212 11.76 19.13 23.69
CA GLY A 212 11.96 20.55 23.41
C GLY A 212 12.60 21.30 24.59
N PHE A 213 12.10 21.11 25.82
CA PHE A 213 12.71 21.70 27.01
C PHE A 213 14.14 21.22 27.23
N ARG A 214 14.43 19.94 26.95
CA ARG A 214 15.76 19.37 27.12
C ARG A 214 16.77 19.87 26.09
N TRP A 215 16.38 19.95 24.81
CA TRP A 215 17.30 20.19 23.70
C TRP A 215 17.25 21.61 23.12
N ILE A 216 16.08 22.25 23.12
CA ILE A 216 15.92 23.62 22.60
C ILE A 216 16.14 24.63 23.72
N PHE A 217 15.48 24.44 24.87
CA PHE A 217 15.53 25.38 25.99
C PHE A 217 16.57 25.03 27.07
N CYS A 218 17.29 23.92 26.90
CA CYS A 218 18.31 23.41 27.84
C CYS A 218 17.85 23.31 29.32
N ASN A 219 16.55 23.22 29.56
CA ASN A 219 15.94 23.15 30.88
C ASN A 219 15.65 21.69 31.26
N LYS A 220 16.59 21.06 31.97
CA LYS A 220 16.51 19.65 32.38
C LYS A 220 15.41 19.38 33.41
N GLU A 221 15.07 20.36 34.24
CA GLU A 221 14.09 20.21 35.32
C GLU A 221 12.66 20.18 34.76
N LYS A 222 12.30 21.17 33.94
CA LYS A 222 11.02 21.16 33.21
C LYS A 222 10.90 19.97 32.25
N ALA A 223 12.01 19.53 31.65
CA ALA A 223 11.99 18.34 30.81
C ALA A 223 11.63 17.07 31.62
N ARG A 224 12.15 16.94 32.85
CA ARG A 224 11.83 15.81 33.73
C ARG A 224 10.37 15.84 34.17
N GLU A 225 9.89 17.01 34.62
CA GLU A 225 8.48 17.20 34.98
C GLU A 225 7.52 16.84 33.83
N ARG A 226 7.84 17.24 32.59
CA ARG A 226 7.04 16.88 31.42
C ARG A 226 7.12 15.39 31.09
N MET A 227 8.24 14.73 31.36
CA MET A 227 8.38 13.28 31.21
C MET A 227 7.56 12.53 32.27
N ASP A 228 7.56 13.00 33.52
CA ASP A 228 6.78 12.40 34.60
C ASP A 228 5.28 12.50 34.33
N ASN A 229 4.83 13.65 33.79
CA ASN A 229 3.46 13.82 33.30
C ASN A 229 3.11 12.86 32.15
N HIS A 230 4.06 12.57 31.26
CA HIS A 230 3.86 11.57 30.20
C HIS A 230 3.65 10.18 30.81
N PHE A 231 4.50 9.76 31.76
CA PHE A 231 4.36 8.47 32.43
C PHE A 231 3.09 8.36 33.26
N ALA A 232 2.69 9.41 33.97
CA ALA A 232 1.43 9.45 34.70
C ALA A 232 0.22 9.31 33.76
N ALA A 233 0.21 10.05 32.65
CA ALA A 233 -0.85 9.94 31.65
C ALA A 233 -0.89 8.57 30.97
N THR A 234 0.26 7.93 30.73
CA THR A 234 0.33 6.56 30.19
C THR A 234 -0.22 5.54 31.18
N ARG A 235 0.21 5.59 32.45
CA ARG A 235 -0.33 4.71 33.50
C ARG A 235 -1.85 4.81 33.66
N ALA A 236 -2.39 6.04 33.69
CA ALA A 236 -3.84 6.25 33.78
C ALA A 236 -4.61 5.69 32.57
N ARG A 237 -4.01 5.72 31.36
CA ARG A 237 -4.61 5.08 30.18
C ARG A 237 -4.56 3.56 30.27
N ASN A 238 -3.44 2.99 30.69
CA ASN A 238 -3.25 1.54 30.82
C ASN A 238 -4.21 0.96 31.88
N GLU A 239 -4.37 1.65 33.01
CA GLU A 239 -5.33 1.30 34.07
C GLU A 239 -6.77 1.31 33.55
N LYS A 240 -7.15 2.35 32.77
CA LYS A 240 -8.47 2.42 32.13
C LYS A 240 -8.69 1.34 31.07
N ALA A 241 -7.62 0.87 30.41
CA ALA A 241 -7.66 -0.17 29.38
C ALA A 241 -7.68 -1.59 29.96
N ASN A 242 -7.55 -1.76 31.28
CA ASN A 242 -7.56 -3.05 31.98
C ASN A 242 -6.53 -4.07 31.43
N TYR A 243 -5.38 -3.58 30.93
CA TYR A 243 -4.32 -4.39 30.34
C TYR A 243 -3.20 -4.62 31.36
N TYR A 244 -2.83 -5.89 31.58
CA TYR A 244 -1.73 -6.29 32.48
C TYR A 244 -0.43 -6.40 31.67
N HIS A 245 0.63 -5.73 32.10
CA HIS A 245 1.97 -5.85 31.51
C HIS A 245 2.87 -6.69 32.42
N ASP A 246 3.89 -7.35 31.83
CA ASP A 246 4.93 -8.07 32.58
C ASP A 246 5.82 -7.01 33.26
N ASP A 247 5.92 -7.04 34.60
CA ASP A 247 6.57 -6.02 35.46
C ASP A 247 8.07 -5.74 35.15
N ASN A 248 8.64 -6.41 34.15
CA ASN A 248 10.03 -6.34 33.76
C ASN A 248 10.37 -5.20 32.78
N GLU A 249 9.38 -4.49 32.23
CA GLU A 249 9.58 -3.26 31.47
C GLU A 249 9.20 -2.06 32.33
N GLU A 250 10.16 -1.17 32.64
CA GLU A 250 9.94 0.05 33.47
C GLU A 250 8.82 0.97 32.93
N ASP A 251 8.49 0.84 31.65
CA ASP A 251 7.45 1.61 30.95
C ASP A 251 6.11 0.84 30.80
N GLY A 252 6.03 -0.40 31.28
CA GLY A 252 4.82 -1.21 31.27
C GLY A 252 4.27 -1.48 29.88
N GLY A 253 5.10 -1.77 28.87
CA GLY A 253 4.71 -2.22 27.52
C GLY A 253 3.74 -1.33 26.70
N PRO A 254 3.64 -1.51 25.38
CA PRO A 254 2.61 -0.85 24.59
C PRO A 254 1.25 -1.53 24.82
N THR A 255 0.21 -0.74 25.14
CA THR A 255 -1.17 -1.25 25.11
C THR A 255 -1.61 -1.58 23.69
N GLU A 256 -2.67 -2.38 23.52
CA GLU A 256 -3.30 -2.61 22.21
C GLU A 256 -3.64 -1.28 21.53
N HIS A 257 -4.20 -0.34 22.29
CA HIS A 257 -4.44 1.02 21.84
C HIS A 257 -3.15 1.77 21.42
N ASP A 258 -1.99 1.49 22.03
CA ASP A 258 -0.70 2.09 21.66
C ASP A 258 -0.11 1.50 20.37
N LEU A 259 -0.49 0.26 19.98
CA LEU A 259 -0.09 -0.38 18.72
C LEU A 259 -0.74 0.29 17.50
N HIS A 260 -1.89 0.95 17.68
CA HIS A 260 -2.58 1.63 16.58
C HIS A 260 -1.70 2.76 16.01
N VAL A 261 -1.53 2.76 14.70
CA VAL A 261 -1.03 3.89 13.91
C VAL A 261 -1.98 5.05 14.12
N SER A 262 -1.44 6.13 14.67
CA SER A 262 -2.21 7.36 14.83
C SER A 262 -2.58 7.98 13.49
N GLN A 263 -3.70 8.70 13.45
CA GLN A 263 -4.11 9.44 12.27
C GLN A 263 -3.02 10.42 11.78
N ASP A 264 -2.23 11.01 12.69
CA ASP A 264 -1.10 11.88 12.35
C ASP A 264 -0.04 11.18 11.50
N ILE A 265 0.21 9.89 11.76
CA ILE A 265 1.16 9.08 10.99
C ILE A 265 0.57 8.77 9.62
N ILE A 266 -0.71 8.40 9.55
CA ILE A 266 -1.40 8.15 8.28
C ILE A 266 -1.29 9.40 7.41
N ILE A 267 -1.67 10.56 7.94
CA ILE A 267 -1.58 11.86 7.26
C ILE A 267 -0.13 12.15 6.87
N GLY A 268 0.84 11.92 7.76
CA GLY A 268 2.26 12.11 7.46
C GLY A 268 2.76 11.25 6.30
N CYS A 269 2.39 9.97 6.27
CA CYS A 269 2.70 9.05 5.17
C CYS A 269 1.99 9.50 3.88
N SER A 270 0.72 9.90 3.96
CA SER A 270 -0.04 10.41 2.82
C SER A 270 0.56 11.69 2.23
N LEU A 271 1.02 12.61 3.07
CA LEU A 271 1.70 13.83 2.62
C LEU A 271 3.04 13.53 1.97
N LEU A 272 3.83 12.60 2.54
CA LEU A 272 5.07 12.14 1.93
C LEU A 272 4.82 11.58 0.53
N VAL A 273 3.85 10.68 0.39
CA VAL A 273 3.46 10.14 -0.93
C VAL A 273 2.93 11.24 -1.85
N GLY A 274 2.13 12.16 -1.33
CA GLY A 274 1.60 13.30 -2.09
C GLY A 274 2.69 14.21 -2.65
N VAL A 275 3.75 14.49 -1.87
CA VAL A 275 4.92 15.25 -2.33
C VAL A 275 5.66 14.51 -3.44
N LEU A 276 5.84 13.19 -3.30
CA LEU A 276 6.46 12.38 -4.35
C LEU A 276 5.64 12.38 -5.65
N LEU A 277 4.32 12.25 -5.53
CA LEU A 277 3.41 12.33 -6.68
C LEU A 277 3.46 13.69 -7.34
N TRP A 278 3.43 14.77 -6.55
CA TRP A 278 3.51 16.13 -7.08
C TRP A 278 4.84 16.37 -7.80
N ALA A 279 5.97 15.94 -7.22
CA ALA A 279 7.27 16.08 -7.86
C ALA A 279 7.34 15.29 -9.18
N ALA A 280 6.91 14.03 -9.16
CA ALA A 280 6.91 13.16 -10.35
C ALA A 280 5.90 13.59 -11.43
N TRP A 281 4.81 14.26 -11.03
CA TRP A 281 3.84 14.83 -11.96
C TRP A 281 4.42 16.02 -12.72
N ASN A 282 5.09 16.93 -12.03
CA ASN A 282 5.56 18.17 -12.64
C ASN A 282 6.81 18.00 -13.51
N TRP A 283 7.49 16.86 -13.41
CA TRP A 283 8.76 16.62 -14.07
C TRP A 283 8.61 15.79 -15.36
N ASP A 284 9.30 16.21 -16.42
CA ASP A 284 9.36 15.57 -17.75
C ASP A 284 8.00 15.06 -18.22
N ASP A 285 6.99 15.93 -18.31
CA ASP A 285 5.64 15.57 -18.77
C ASP A 285 5.04 14.35 -18.03
N SER A 286 5.31 14.25 -16.74
CA SER A 286 4.86 13.15 -15.87
C SER A 286 5.38 11.77 -16.26
N ILE A 287 6.48 11.68 -17.03
CA ILE A 287 7.11 10.39 -17.35
C ILE A 287 7.57 9.70 -16.06
N TYR A 288 8.11 10.43 -15.08
CA TYR A 288 8.50 9.85 -13.79
C TYR A 288 7.31 9.35 -12.96
N LEU A 289 6.12 9.90 -13.18
CA LEU A 289 4.90 9.46 -12.48
C LEU A 289 4.58 8.00 -12.78
N ARG A 290 4.92 7.53 -13.99
CA ARG A 290 4.83 6.11 -14.41
C ARG A 290 5.55 5.20 -13.44
N PHE A 291 6.80 5.51 -13.14
CA PHE A 291 7.63 4.70 -12.24
C PHE A 291 7.11 4.74 -10.80
N VAL A 292 6.59 5.89 -10.34
CA VAL A 292 5.96 5.99 -9.01
C VAL A 292 4.70 5.12 -8.93
N MET A 293 3.86 5.11 -9.97
CA MET A 293 2.67 4.25 -10.06
C MET A 293 3.03 2.77 -10.14
N LEU A 294 3.97 2.39 -11.00
CA LEU A 294 4.46 1.01 -11.11
C LEU A 294 5.05 0.52 -9.78
N GLY A 295 5.85 1.36 -9.11
CA GLY A 295 6.49 1.01 -7.84
C GLY A 295 5.47 0.80 -6.72
N MET A 296 4.50 1.71 -6.57
CA MET A 296 3.45 1.56 -5.57
C MET A 296 2.47 0.44 -5.88
N GLY A 297 2.12 0.25 -7.15
CA GLY A 297 1.28 -0.86 -7.59
C GLY A 297 1.94 -2.21 -7.32
N LEU A 298 3.22 -2.34 -7.65
CA LEU A 298 4.01 -3.55 -7.39
C LEU A 298 4.14 -3.81 -5.89
N LEU A 299 4.46 -2.78 -5.09
CA LEU A 299 4.53 -2.92 -3.63
C LEU A 299 3.19 -3.39 -3.06
N SER A 300 2.08 -2.78 -3.46
CA SER A 300 0.74 -3.14 -2.99
C SER A 300 0.37 -4.57 -3.37
N ALA A 301 0.66 -4.99 -4.60
CA ALA A 301 0.40 -6.35 -5.07
C ALA A 301 1.24 -7.39 -4.32
N LEU A 302 2.54 -7.12 -4.12
CA LEU A 302 3.44 -7.99 -3.35
C LEU A 302 3.06 -8.06 -1.87
N TYR A 303 2.60 -6.94 -1.31
CA TYR A 303 2.10 -6.90 0.06
C TYR A 303 0.90 -7.81 0.24
N ALA A 304 -0.09 -7.72 -0.65
CA ALA A 304 -1.27 -8.57 -0.62
C ALA A 304 -0.94 -10.06 -0.76
N VAL A 305 0.16 -10.41 -1.43
CA VAL A 305 0.71 -11.78 -1.53
C VAL A 305 1.42 -12.19 -0.24
N TRP A 306 2.25 -11.31 0.30
CA TRP A 306 3.00 -11.54 1.53
C TRP A 306 2.09 -11.70 2.74
N ASP A 307 1.04 -10.90 2.82
CA ASP A 307 0.00 -10.93 3.85
C ASP A 307 -0.65 -12.33 3.93
N ILE A 308 -1.16 -12.84 2.80
CA ILE A 308 -1.69 -14.22 2.71
C ILE A 308 -0.63 -15.28 3.04
N ALA A 309 0.61 -15.10 2.59
CA ALA A 309 1.66 -16.07 2.83
C ALA A 309 2.04 -16.16 4.32
N LEU A 310 2.10 -15.02 5.01
CA LEU A 310 2.34 -14.98 6.45
C LEU A 310 1.16 -15.56 7.22
N ASP A 311 -0.04 -15.05 6.95
CA ASP A 311 -1.27 -15.41 7.66
C ASP A 311 -1.64 -16.88 7.48
N GLY A 312 -1.61 -17.33 6.22
CA GLY A 312 -2.17 -18.61 5.82
C GLY A 312 -1.19 -19.77 5.75
N ILE A 313 0.12 -19.51 5.60
CA ILE A 313 1.12 -20.57 5.43
C ILE A 313 2.07 -20.64 6.62
N LYS A 314 2.60 -19.49 7.08
CA LYS A 314 3.63 -19.45 8.12
C LYS A 314 3.06 -19.41 9.54
N TYR A 315 1.97 -18.65 9.77
CA TYR A 315 1.40 -18.39 11.10
C TYR A 315 -0.02 -18.92 11.29
N ALA A 316 -0.53 -19.74 10.37
CA ALA A 316 -1.90 -20.24 10.31
C ALA A 316 -2.44 -20.95 11.57
N GLU A 317 -1.57 -21.38 12.48
CA GLU A 317 -1.94 -22.08 13.73
C GLU A 317 -1.93 -21.17 14.97
N VAL A 318 -1.39 -19.94 14.86
CA VAL A 318 -1.15 -19.04 16.01
C VAL A 318 -1.78 -17.66 15.81
N ALA A 319 -2.07 -17.25 14.56
CA ALA A 319 -2.60 -15.93 14.24
C ALA A 319 -4.12 -15.94 13.98
N GLU A 320 -4.84 -15.02 14.62
CA GLU A 320 -6.22 -14.60 14.27
C GLU A 320 -6.20 -13.80 12.95
N SER A 321 -5.83 -14.46 11.85
CA SER A 321 -5.77 -13.87 10.52
C SER A 321 -7.10 -14.00 9.76
N ASP A 322 -7.29 -13.19 8.72
CA ASP A 322 -8.45 -13.26 7.82
C ASP A 322 -8.66 -14.67 7.24
N ALA A 323 -7.56 -15.36 6.87
CA ALA A 323 -7.60 -16.72 6.36
C ALA A 323 -8.02 -17.75 7.43
N THR A 324 -7.58 -17.55 8.68
CA THR A 324 -7.98 -18.36 9.83
C THR A 324 -9.47 -18.18 10.12
N LEU A 325 -9.93 -16.92 10.22
CA LEU A 325 -11.33 -16.55 10.43
C LEU A 325 -12.24 -17.09 9.33
N MET A 326 -11.80 -17.01 8.07
CA MET A 326 -12.55 -17.55 6.93
C MET A 326 -12.71 -19.07 7.02
N ALA A 327 -11.65 -19.78 7.41
CA ALA A 327 -11.72 -21.22 7.62
C ALA A 327 -12.65 -21.59 8.79
N GLU A 328 -12.62 -20.82 9.87
CA GLU A 328 -13.49 -21.02 11.03
C GLU A 328 -14.97 -20.85 10.68
N ILE A 329 -15.33 -19.75 10.00
CA ILE A 329 -16.71 -19.48 9.57
C ILE A 329 -17.22 -20.57 8.62
N TYR A 330 -16.38 -20.99 7.68
CA TYR A 330 -16.75 -22.06 6.77
C TYR A 330 -16.95 -23.39 7.51
N ASN A 331 -16.02 -23.77 8.39
CA ASN A 331 -16.10 -25.01 9.14
C ASN A 331 -17.32 -25.04 10.07
N HIS A 332 -17.66 -23.92 10.72
CA HIS A 332 -18.89 -23.82 11.51
C HIS A 332 -20.14 -24.10 10.66
N THR A 333 -20.20 -23.53 9.44
CA THR A 333 -21.31 -23.77 8.51
C THR A 333 -21.37 -25.23 8.05
N ILE A 334 -20.20 -25.85 7.82
CA ILE A 334 -20.11 -27.27 7.44
C ILE A 334 -20.50 -28.19 8.60
N GLN A 335 -20.13 -27.86 9.83
CA GLN A 335 -20.53 -28.62 11.02
C GLN A 335 -22.05 -28.60 11.21
N GLU A 336 -22.68 -27.43 11.04
CA GLU A 336 -24.13 -27.30 11.07
C GLU A 336 -24.80 -28.11 9.94
N TYR A 337 -24.26 -28.03 8.72
CA TYR A 337 -24.74 -28.85 7.61
C TYR A 337 -24.62 -30.35 7.88
N ASN A 338 -23.48 -30.80 8.42
CA ASN A 338 -23.21 -32.21 8.74
C ASN A 338 -24.12 -32.71 9.85
N ARG A 339 -24.46 -31.85 10.81
CA ARG A 339 -25.46 -32.14 11.85
C ARG A 339 -26.86 -32.34 11.25
N LEU A 340 -27.22 -31.59 10.22
CA LEU A 340 -28.52 -31.71 9.54
C LEU A 340 -28.57 -32.86 8.51
N HIS A 341 -27.43 -33.22 7.90
CA HIS A 341 -27.33 -34.22 6.83
C HIS A 341 -26.26 -35.29 7.14
N PRO A 342 -26.49 -36.17 8.14
CA PRO A 342 -25.49 -37.13 8.59
C PRO A 342 -25.10 -38.18 7.53
N HIS A 343 -25.97 -38.45 6.54
CA HIS A 343 -25.71 -39.41 5.48
C HIS A 343 -24.84 -38.87 4.33
N HIS A 344 -24.60 -37.55 4.26
CA HIS A 344 -23.76 -36.91 3.24
C HIS A 344 -22.85 -35.84 3.87
N PRO A 345 -21.86 -36.23 4.69
CA PRO A 345 -21.01 -35.27 5.37
C PRO A 345 -20.09 -34.53 4.37
N LYS A 346 -20.03 -33.21 4.52
CA LYS A 346 -19.08 -32.35 3.84
C LYS A 346 -17.80 -32.22 4.66
N ARG A 347 -16.67 -32.05 3.95
CA ARG A 347 -15.34 -31.98 4.55
C ARG A 347 -15.00 -30.56 5.00
N GLU A 348 -14.50 -30.44 6.23
CA GLU A 348 -13.89 -29.21 6.77
C GLU A 348 -12.58 -28.86 6.04
N ARG A 349 -12.24 -27.57 6.05
CA ARG A 349 -11.06 -27.03 5.35
C ARG A 349 -10.21 -26.23 6.33
N GLY A 350 -8.89 -26.38 6.26
CA GLY A 350 -7.97 -25.57 7.07
C GLY A 350 -7.66 -24.22 6.41
N ALA A 351 -7.14 -23.27 7.19
CA ALA A 351 -6.73 -21.94 6.72
C ALA A 351 -5.78 -21.99 5.51
N ARG A 352 -4.86 -22.97 5.47
CA ARG A 352 -3.92 -23.20 4.35
C ARG A 352 -4.63 -23.38 2.99
N PHE A 353 -5.81 -23.99 2.97
CA PHE A 353 -6.56 -24.21 1.73
C PHE A 353 -7.08 -22.89 1.14
N TYR A 354 -7.68 -22.05 1.99
CA TYR A 354 -8.16 -20.72 1.58
C TYR A 354 -7.02 -19.81 1.18
N ALA A 355 -5.93 -19.83 1.94
CA ALA A 355 -4.73 -19.08 1.64
C ALA A 355 -4.17 -19.44 0.26
N PHE A 356 -4.10 -20.74 -0.09
CA PHE A 356 -3.62 -21.17 -1.40
C PHE A 356 -4.53 -20.72 -2.54
N ILE A 357 -5.86 -20.84 -2.38
CA ILE A 357 -6.82 -20.39 -3.40
C ILE A 357 -6.68 -18.88 -3.65
N TRP A 358 -6.64 -18.08 -2.58
CA TRP A 358 -6.53 -16.64 -2.70
C TRP A 358 -5.17 -16.19 -3.22
N LEU A 359 -4.09 -16.85 -2.81
CA LEU A 359 -2.75 -16.61 -3.34
C LEU A 359 -2.73 -16.87 -4.86
N PHE A 360 -3.27 -18.00 -5.30
CA PHE A 360 -3.34 -18.35 -6.72
C PHE A 360 -4.19 -17.35 -7.51
N ALA A 361 -5.38 -17.00 -7.01
CA ALA A 361 -6.25 -16.02 -7.65
C ALA A 361 -5.56 -14.65 -7.82
N LYS A 362 -4.84 -14.16 -6.80
CA LYS A 362 -4.11 -12.88 -6.88
C LYS A 362 -2.99 -12.91 -7.90
N VAL A 363 -2.20 -13.98 -7.92
CA VAL A 363 -1.10 -14.13 -8.89
C VAL A 363 -1.65 -14.12 -10.32
N ILE A 364 -2.77 -14.80 -10.58
CA ILE A 364 -3.43 -14.76 -11.89
C ILE A 364 -3.86 -13.34 -12.26
N VAL A 365 -4.56 -12.64 -11.37
CA VAL A 365 -5.04 -11.28 -11.64
C VAL A 365 -3.87 -10.33 -11.93
N MET A 366 -2.80 -10.41 -11.14
CA MET A 366 -1.60 -9.60 -11.33
C MET A 366 -0.94 -9.87 -12.70
N ILE A 367 -0.77 -11.14 -13.08
CA ILE A 367 -0.20 -11.51 -14.38
C ILE A 367 -1.12 -11.03 -15.52
N ALA A 368 -2.43 -11.22 -15.39
CA ALA A 368 -3.39 -10.78 -16.39
C ALA A 368 -3.36 -9.26 -16.60
N VAL A 369 -3.21 -8.49 -15.52
CA VAL A 369 -3.10 -7.03 -15.58
C VAL A 369 -1.79 -6.58 -16.21
N LEU A 370 -0.67 -7.22 -15.89
CA LEU A 370 0.62 -6.90 -16.52
C LEU A 370 0.62 -7.21 -18.03
N ILE A 371 0.05 -8.36 -18.42
CA ILE A 371 -0.15 -8.71 -19.82
C ILE A 371 -1.09 -7.69 -20.49
N GLY A 372 -2.23 -7.39 -19.86
CA GLY A 372 -3.18 -6.39 -20.35
C GLY A 372 -2.53 -5.03 -20.58
N ALA A 373 -1.79 -4.52 -19.59
CA ALA A 373 -1.07 -3.26 -19.71
C ALA A 373 -0.04 -3.28 -20.84
N TYR A 374 0.73 -4.37 -20.96
CA TYR A 374 1.71 -4.53 -22.05
C TYR A 374 1.07 -4.51 -23.44
N PHE A 375 -0.10 -5.11 -23.62
CA PHE A 375 -0.79 -5.12 -24.92
C PHE A 375 -1.61 -3.86 -25.19
N SER A 376 -2.02 -3.14 -24.14
CA SER A 376 -2.82 -1.92 -24.24
C SER A 376 -1.99 -0.67 -24.53
N PHE A 377 -0.79 -0.53 -23.94
CA PHE A 377 0.03 0.67 -24.07
C PHE A 377 1.23 0.41 -24.97
N ARG A 378 1.19 0.90 -26.20
CA ARG A 378 2.22 0.64 -27.23
C ARG A 378 2.92 1.91 -27.70
N GLU A 379 2.69 3.01 -26.98
CA GLU A 379 3.24 4.30 -27.33
C GLU A 379 4.72 4.39 -26.93
N THR A 380 5.49 5.20 -27.65
CA THR A 380 6.87 5.53 -27.27
C THR A 380 6.93 6.57 -26.15
N ILE A 381 8.08 6.78 -25.51
CA ILE A 381 8.23 7.79 -24.44
C ILE A 381 7.81 9.17 -24.94
N THR A 382 8.28 9.55 -26.14
CA THR A 382 7.96 10.81 -26.80
C THR A 382 6.45 10.97 -27.03
N GLN A 383 5.78 9.94 -27.54
CA GLN A 383 4.32 9.96 -27.74
C GLN A 383 3.57 10.11 -26.42
N GLN A 384 3.95 9.35 -25.40
CA GLN A 384 3.34 9.44 -24.07
C GLN A 384 3.52 10.83 -23.44
N ALA A 385 4.69 11.46 -23.61
CA ALA A 385 4.95 12.80 -23.11
C ALA A 385 3.98 13.82 -23.74
N ILE A 386 3.78 13.75 -25.06
CA ILE A 386 2.88 14.63 -25.81
C ILE A 386 1.42 14.42 -25.36
N GLU A 387 0.95 13.18 -25.35
CA GLU A 387 -0.42 12.85 -24.92
C GLU A 387 -0.70 13.29 -23.47
N SER A 388 0.32 13.23 -22.61
CA SER A 388 0.17 13.67 -21.22
C SER A 388 -0.13 15.16 -21.11
N ARG A 389 0.37 16.00 -22.03
CA ARG A 389 0.21 17.47 -21.98
C ARG A 389 -1.25 17.90 -22.12
N GLU A 390 -2.08 17.09 -22.78
CA GLU A 390 -3.51 17.35 -22.94
C GLU A 390 -4.27 17.39 -21.62
N PHE A 391 -3.82 16.63 -20.63
CA PHE A 391 -4.50 16.49 -19.35
C PHE A 391 -3.62 16.99 -18.22
N LEU A 392 -3.94 18.17 -17.69
CA LEU A 392 -3.22 18.81 -16.57
C LEU A 392 -1.70 18.80 -16.81
N PRO A 393 -1.21 19.65 -17.75
CA PRO A 393 0.17 19.62 -18.21
C PRO A 393 1.17 19.81 -17.08
N ALA A 394 2.32 19.16 -17.21
CA ALA A 394 3.44 19.32 -16.30
C ALA A 394 4.08 20.71 -16.47
N GLN A 395 4.81 21.16 -15.45
CA GLN A 395 5.57 22.42 -15.53
C GLN A 395 6.86 22.26 -16.33
N PHE A 396 7.51 21.10 -16.20
CA PHE A 396 8.74 20.77 -16.92
C PHE A 396 8.43 19.76 -18.02
N HIS A 397 8.71 20.16 -19.27
CA HIS A 397 8.39 19.38 -20.46
C HIS A 397 9.54 18.44 -20.83
N TYR A 398 9.20 17.22 -21.23
CA TYR A 398 10.13 16.32 -21.88
C TYR A 398 10.26 16.76 -23.34
N GLY A 399 11.39 17.39 -23.67
CA GLY A 399 11.63 17.95 -25.00
C GLY A 399 11.00 19.35 -25.21
N PRO A 400 10.77 19.75 -26.46
CA PRO A 400 10.32 21.10 -26.80
C PRO A 400 8.94 21.42 -26.24
N ALA A 401 8.74 22.66 -25.79
CA ALA A 401 7.50 23.09 -25.15
C ALA A 401 6.38 23.39 -26.16
N ASP A 402 6.70 24.09 -27.26
CA ASP A 402 5.73 24.42 -28.32
C ASP A 402 6.03 23.64 -29.60
N LEU A 403 5.50 22.43 -29.67
CA LEU A 403 5.68 21.53 -30.81
C LEU A 403 5.09 22.08 -32.12
N ARG A 404 4.10 22.98 -32.07
CA ARG A 404 3.50 23.57 -33.27
C ARG A 404 4.37 24.69 -33.84
N GLU A 405 5.06 25.44 -33.00
CA GLU A 405 6.04 26.43 -33.46
C GLU A 405 7.36 25.77 -33.86
N ASP A 406 7.84 24.83 -33.05
CA ASP A 406 9.13 24.17 -33.25
C ASP A 406 9.13 23.25 -34.49
N SER A 407 7.98 22.69 -34.89
CA SER A 407 7.86 21.85 -36.10
C SER A 407 7.84 22.63 -37.42
N LYS A 408 7.56 23.94 -37.43
CA LYS A 408 7.46 24.77 -38.65
C LYS A 408 8.79 24.90 -39.40
N GLY A 409 9.91 24.67 -38.72
CA GLY A 409 11.26 24.77 -39.30
C GLY A 409 11.85 23.44 -39.79
N VAL A 410 11.13 22.33 -39.64
CA VAL A 410 11.65 20.97 -39.85
C VAL A 410 11.05 20.34 -41.12
N SER A 411 11.65 19.26 -41.62
CA SER A 411 11.19 18.59 -42.83
C SER A 411 9.70 18.21 -42.76
N ASP A 412 8.99 18.31 -43.91
CA ASP A 412 7.56 18.04 -44.02
C ASP A 412 7.16 16.67 -43.45
N ALA A 413 8.03 15.65 -43.56
CA ALA A 413 7.79 14.33 -42.98
C ALA A 413 7.67 14.37 -41.45
N VAL A 414 8.55 15.10 -40.76
CA VAL A 414 8.54 15.22 -39.29
C VAL A 414 7.43 16.17 -38.85
N SER A 415 7.24 17.27 -39.57
CA SER A 415 6.11 18.16 -39.33
C SER A 415 4.77 17.43 -39.42
N ASN A 416 4.59 16.56 -40.42
CA ASN A 416 3.37 15.75 -40.60
C ASN A 416 3.20 14.68 -39.51
N THR A 417 4.28 14.05 -39.04
CA THR A 417 4.22 13.10 -37.91
C THR A 417 3.82 13.82 -36.61
N VAL A 418 4.44 14.95 -36.32
CA VAL A 418 4.17 15.75 -35.11
C VAL A 418 2.76 16.33 -35.17
N SER A 419 2.33 16.88 -36.31
CA SER A 419 0.93 17.32 -36.49
C SER A 419 -0.04 16.15 -36.38
N GLY A 420 0.35 14.95 -36.86
CA GLY A 420 -0.43 13.73 -36.68
C GLY A 420 -0.64 13.34 -35.21
N TRP A 421 0.35 13.57 -34.34
CA TRP A 421 0.22 13.33 -32.90
C TRP A 421 -0.55 14.45 -32.18
N ILE A 422 -0.51 15.68 -32.69
CA ILE A 422 -1.19 16.83 -32.08
C ILE A 422 -2.65 16.95 -32.51
N ASP A 423 -2.94 16.71 -33.80
CA ASP A 423 -4.26 16.84 -34.41
C ASP A 423 -5.00 15.50 -34.51
N GLY A 424 -4.26 14.39 -34.35
CA GLY A 424 -4.80 13.04 -34.26
C GLY A 424 -5.41 12.79 -32.88
N LYS A 425 -6.72 12.58 -32.88
CA LYS A 425 -7.40 11.75 -31.89
C LYS A 425 -6.75 10.38 -31.75
#